data_AF-A0AA91C6E2-F1
#
_entry.id   AF-A0AA91C6E2-F1
#
_cell.length_a   1.000
_cell.length_b   1.000
_cell.length_c   1.000
_cell.angle_alpha   90.00
_cell.angle_beta   90.00
_cell.angle_gamma   90.00
#
_symmetry.space_group_name_H-M   'P 1'
#
loop_
_entity.id
_entity.type
_entity.pdbx_description
1 polymer ?
#
loop_
_entity_poly.entity_id
_entity_poly.type
_entity_poly.pdbx_seq_one_letter_code
_entity_poly.pdbx_strand_id
1 'polypeptide(L)'
;MSVLLQEKTKPILSVDEQIDKLKENGVTFKYVSEDNAKEYLRKNNYYFKLTSYRKNFLKKEVDGKKVYIDLDFAYLQDLAIIDMELRYLLVDLSLDIEHWTKIYLLNLIQLHNEDGYEIVNDFLDSLDKNQYDRLENEVLRNRNSIYCEDLINSYPDLKKYPIWVFIEVISFGTLISFYKFCGERYNDKMMSKDHFILKMCKSVRNAAAHSNCIINDLNAKTTSLSTSYLVTKELANIEKISKVTRIKKMSNGRIQQVISLLYMHKKLIPSEGVRKNAVINLQKFSDRIKRNGHYYDNNDLIRTTFEFLNIVIDNWYPVD
;
A
#
# COMPACT_ATOMS: atom_id res chain seq x y z
N MET A 1 16.02 -0.86 -40.40
CA MET A 1 17.17 -1.20 -39.53
C MET A 1 16.71 -1.14 -38.10
N SER A 2 16.49 -2.28 -37.46
CA SER A 2 16.21 -2.35 -36.02
C SER A 2 17.54 -2.16 -35.27
N VAL A 3 17.62 -1.12 -34.44
CA VAL A 3 18.71 -0.97 -33.50
C VAL A 3 18.50 -2.05 -32.43
N LEU A 4 19.24 -3.15 -32.53
CA LEU A 4 19.38 -4.13 -31.47
C LEU A 4 19.93 -3.41 -30.24
N LEU A 5 19.07 -3.15 -29.25
CA LEU A 5 19.49 -2.76 -27.90
C LEU A 5 20.31 -3.93 -27.34
N GLN A 6 21.64 -3.81 -27.36
CA GLN A 6 22.50 -4.74 -26.63
C GLN A 6 22.10 -4.69 -25.15
N GLU A 7 21.62 -5.82 -24.63
CA GLU A 7 21.39 -6.01 -23.20
C GLU A 7 22.73 -5.95 -22.47
N LYS A 8 23.06 -4.79 -21.91
CA LYS A 8 24.21 -4.64 -21.01
C LYS A 8 23.90 -5.32 -19.68
N THR A 9 24.54 -6.46 -19.43
CA THR A 9 24.56 -7.09 -18.11
C THR A 9 25.24 -6.15 -17.11
N LYS A 10 24.60 -5.95 -15.95
CA LYS A 10 25.15 -5.12 -14.86
C LYS A 10 25.81 -6.04 -13.84
N PRO A 11 27.11 -5.92 -13.56
CA PRO A 11 27.78 -6.76 -12.58
C PRO A 11 27.25 -6.47 -11.17
N ILE A 12 27.33 -7.47 -10.29
CA ILE A 12 27.11 -7.28 -8.85
C ILE A 12 28.28 -6.44 -8.32
N LEU A 13 27.96 -5.31 -7.68
CA LEU A 13 28.94 -4.43 -7.07
C LEU A 13 29.18 -4.84 -5.61
N SER A 14 30.43 -4.86 -5.18
CA SER A 14 30.84 -4.87 -3.78
C SER A 14 30.31 -3.63 -3.04
N VAL A 15 30.30 -3.67 -1.72
CA VAL A 15 29.79 -2.55 -0.91
C VAL A 15 30.64 -1.29 -1.09
N ASP A 16 31.96 -1.43 -1.25
CA ASP A 16 32.85 -0.31 -1.56
C ASP A 16 32.53 0.30 -2.93
N GLU A 17 32.36 -0.53 -3.97
CA GLU A 17 31.94 -0.06 -5.30
C GLU A 17 30.55 0.58 -5.30
N GLN A 18 29.64 0.12 -4.44
CA GLN A 18 28.32 0.75 -4.24
C GLN A 18 28.44 2.16 -3.67
N ILE A 19 29.34 2.37 -2.69
CA ILE A 19 29.61 3.71 -2.13
C ILE A 19 30.24 4.61 -3.18
N ASP A 20 31.23 4.12 -3.92
CA ASP A 20 31.86 4.88 -5.01
C ASP A 20 30.84 5.26 -6.09
N LYS A 21 29.91 4.35 -6.40
CA LYS A 21 28.83 4.65 -7.34
C LYS A 21 27.86 5.71 -6.83
N LEU A 22 27.60 5.77 -5.52
CA LEU A 22 26.78 6.84 -4.93
C LEU A 22 27.48 8.19 -5.04
N LYS A 23 28.77 8.25 -4.72
CA LYS A 23 29.60 9.44 -4.87
C LYS A 23 29.66 9.92 -6.32
N GLU A 24 29.86 9.02 -7.29
CA GLU A 24 29.86 9.35 -8.73
C GLU A 24 28.52 9.97 -9.17
N ASN A 25 27.41 9.52 -8.59
CA ASN A 25 26.08 10.05 -8.88
C ASN A 25 25.77 11.36 -8.13
N GLY A 26 26.69 11.92 -7.35
CA GLY A 26 26.50 13.16 -6.60
C GLY A 26 25.82 12.98 -5.24
N VAL A 27 25.79 11.77 -4.69
CA VAL A 27 25.31 11.53 -3.31
C VAL A 27 26.42 11.87 -2.32
N THR A 28 26.09 12.67 -1.31
CA THR A 28 27.00 13.10 -0.26
C THR A 28 26.90 12.23 1.01
N PHE A 29 27.91 12.31 1.88
CA PHE A 29 28.05 11.54 3.12
C PHE A 29 28.35 12.47 4.30
N LYS A 30 27.53 13.52 4.46
CA LYS A 30 27.72 14.58 5.46
C LYS A 30 27.26 14.17 6.85
N TYR A 31 26.18 13.39 6.94
CA TYR A 31 25.56 13.00 8.22
C TYR A 31 25.84 11.55 8.62
N VAL A 32 26.28 10.72 7.67
CA VAL A 32 26.64 9.32 7.88
C VAL A 32 27.99 9.09 7.23
N SER A 33 28.97 8.61 8.00
CA SER A 33 30.30 8.28 7.48
C SER A 33 30.23 7.16 6.43
N GLU A 34 31.21 7.11 5.52
CA GLU A 34 31.27 6.03 4.53
C GLU A 34 31.28 4.64 5.19
N ASP A 35 32.01 4.45 6.29
CA ASP A 35 32.06 3.17 7.00
C ASP A 35 30.70 2.78 7.59
N ASN A 36 29.98 3.72 8.21
CA ASN A 36 28.64 3.48 8.72
C ASN A 36 27.64 3.21 7.57
N ALA A 37 27.80 3.89 6.43
CA ALA A 37 26.99 3.63 5.25
C ALA A 37 27.24 2.24 4.67
N LYS A 38 28.50 1.79 4.63
CA LYS A 38 28.88 0.42 4.24
C LYS A 38 28.27 -0.60 5.19
N GLU A 39 28.34 -0.37 6.49
CA GLU A 39 27.72 -1.26 7.48
C GLU A 39 26.20 -1.34 7.29
N TYR A 40 25.53 -0.20 7.08
CA TYR A 40 24.10 -0.16 6.81
C TYR A 40 23.71 -0.95 5.56
N LEU A 41 24.50 -0.84 4.48
CA LEU A 41 24.31 -1.60 3.24
C LEU A 41 24.62 -3.12 3.38
N ARG A 42 25.34 -3.53 4.43
CA ARG A 42 25.62 -4.94 4.73
C ARG A 42 24.56 -5.56 5.63
N LYS A 43 24.06 -4.81 6.62
CA LYS A 43 23.28 -5.37 7.73
C LYS A 43 21.81 -4.95 7.77
N ASN A 44 21.46 -3.78 7.24
CA ASN A 44 20.14 -3.18 7.45
C ASN A 44 19.33 -3.02 6.17
N ASN A 45 19.98 -2.76 5.05
CA ASN A 45 19.33 -2.59 3.75
C ASN A 45 20.29 -3.00 2.64
N TYR A 46 19.78 -3.23 1.43
CA TYR A 46 20.62 -3.51 0.26
C TYR A 46 20.51 -2.38 -0.77
N TYR A 47 21.61 -2.18 -1.51
CA TYR A 47 21.79 -1.04 -2.40
C TYR A 47 20.62 -0.76 -3.34
N PHE A 48 20.07 -1.79 -3.98
CA PHE A 48 18.97 -1.62 -4.93
C PHE A 48 17.72 -1.04 -4.28
N LYS A 49 17.40 -1.50 -3.06
CA LYS A 49 16.22 -1.04 -2.32
C LYS A 49 16.44 0.36 -1.77
N LEU A 50 17.59 0.63 -1.15
CA LEU A 50 17.93 1.96 -0.64
C LEU A 50 17.92 3.01 -1.76
N THR A 51 18.51 2.69 -2.91
CA THR A 51 18.58 3.63 -4.02
C THR A 51 17.25 3.80 -4.77
N SER A 52 16.19 3.09 -4.40
CA SER A 52 14.87 3.31 -5.01
C SER A 52 14.29 4.70 -4.69
N TYR A 53 14.61 5.25 -3.50
CA TYR A 53 14.10 6.55 -3.04
C TYR A 53 14.73 7.76 -3.73
N ARG A 54 15.82 7.56 -4.48
CA ARG A 54 16.52 8.64 -5.21
C ARG A 54 15.65 9.32 -6.29
N LYS A 55 14.53 8.70 -6.71
CA LYS A 55 13.59 9.30 -7.67
C LYS A 55 12.88 10.54 -7.12
N ASN A 56 12.92 10.74 -5.81
CA ASN A 56 12.38 11.92 -5.14
C ASN A 56 13.35 13.13 -5.18
N PHE A 57 14.51 12.98 -5.82
CA PHE A 57 15.55 14.02 -5.88
C PHE A 57 15.82 14.42 -7.33
N LEU A 58 15.98 15.73 -7.54
CA LEU A 58 16.30 16.29 -8.84
C LEU A 58 17.74 15.99 -9.25
N LYS A 59 18.00 16.08 -10.55
CA LYS A 59 19.33 15.94 -11.12
C LYS A 59 19.69 17.18 -11.91
N LYS A 60 20.98 17.53 -11.89
CA LYS A 60 21.59 18.50 -12.81
C LYS A 60 22.57 17.80 -13.74
N GLU A 61 22.84 18.42 -14.86
CA GLU A 61 23.90 17.99 -15.77
C GLU A 61 25.21 18.68 -15.38
N VAL A 62 26.27 17.89 -15.23
CA VAL A 62 27.65 18.33 -14.96
C VAL A 62 28.54 17.49 -15.85
N ASP A 63 29.30 18.13 -16.74
CA ASP A 63 30.21 17.48 -17.68
C ASP A 63 29.58 16.32 -18.48
N GLY A 64 28.35 16.54 -18.97
CA GLY A 64 27.57 15.53 -19.71
C GLY A 64 27.02 14.37 -18.87
N LYS A 65 27.20 14.39 -17.55
CA LYS A 65 26.67 13.40 -16.60
C LYS A 65 25.53 13.97 -15.76
N LYS A 66 24.48 13.18 -15.53
CA LYS A 66 23.36 13.56 -14.65
C LYS A 66 23.63 13.14 -13.21
N VAL A 67 23.90 14.12 -12.34
CA VAL A 67 24.18 13.94 -10.90
C VAL A 67 23.04 14.50 -10.05
N TYR A 68 22.80 13.91 -8.88
CA TYR A 68 21.76 14.36 -7.96
C TYR A 68 22.10 15.73 -7.34
N ILE A 69 21.05 16.50 -7.04
CA ILE A 69 21.13 17.78 -6.34
C ILE A 69 20.66 17.54 -4.90
N ASP A 70 21.46 17.98 -3.94
CA ASP A 70 21.14 17.94 -2.49
C ASP A 70 20.64 16.57 -2.00
N LEU A 71 21.37 15.52 -2.39
CA LEU A 71 21.09 14.16 -1.94
C LEU A 71 22.24 13.68 -1.04
N ASP A 72 21.92 13.40 0.21
CA ASP A 72 22.81 12.75 1.17
C ASP A 72 22.40 11.29 1.40
N PHE A 73 23.37 10.43 1.73
CA PHE A 73 23.10 9.04 2.11
C PHE A 73 22.11 8.94 3.27
N ALA A 74 22.23 9.83 4.26
CA ALA A 74 21.34 9.87 5.42
C ALA A 74 19.88 10.11 5.03
N TYR A 75 19.63 10.85 3.94
CA TYR A 75 18.27 11.12 3.47
C TYR A 75 17.63 9.86 2.89
N LEU A 76 18.41 9.07 2.14
CA LEU A 76 17.96 7.77 1.63
C LEU A 76 17.71 6.78 2.77
N GLN A 77 18.59 6.79 3.78
CA GLN A 77 18.44 5.97 4.98
C GLN A 77 17.16 6.34 5.74
N ASP A 78 16.90 7.62 5.96
CA ASP A 78 15.72 8.09 6.68
C ASP A 78 14.43 7.75 5.93
N LEU A 79 14.37 7.98 4.61
CA LEU A 79 13.24 7.58 3.77
C LEU A 79 13.00 6.06 3.81
N ALA A 80 14.05 5.24 3.85
CA ALA A 80 13.90 3.79 3.94
C ALA A 80 13.27 3.35 5.27
N ILE A 81 13.59 4.04 6.37
CA ILE A 81 13.02 3.76 7.69
C ILE A 81 11.57 4.24 7.75
N ILE A 82 11.27 5.46 7.27
CA ILE A 82 9.90 5.97 7.17
C ILE A 82 9.03 5.03 6.33
N ASP A 83 9.53 4.57 5.18
CA ASP A 83 8.84 3.62 4.31
C ASP A 83 8.55 2.30 5.02
N MET A 84 9.51 1.80 5.82
CA MET A 84 9.33 0.58 6.60
C MET A 84 8.22 0.72 7.64
N GLU A 85 8.25 1.80 8.44
CA GLU A 85 7.22 2.05 9.46
C GLU A 85 5.84 2.24 8.81
N LEU A 86 5.78 2.95 7.66
CA LEU A 86 4.55 3.07 6.88
C LEU A 86 4.04 1.71 6.41
N ARG A 87 4.91 0.81 5.94
CA ARG A 87 4.49 -0.52 5.48
C ARG A 87 3.86 -1.34 6.60
N TYR A 88 4.44 -1.33 7.80
CA TYR A 88 3.85 -2.04 8.94
C TYR A 88 2.49 -1.48 9.29
N LEU A 89 2.37 -0.15 9.38
CA LEU A 89 1.11 0.51 9.64
C LEU A 89 0.03 0.19 8.59
N LEU A 90 0.39 0.17 7.31
CA LEU A 90 -0.54 -0.15 6.22
C LEU A 90 -0.99 -1.61 6.25
N VAL A 91 -0.12 -2.54 6.67
CA VAL A 91 -0.51 -3.94 6.88
C VAL A 91 -1.50 -4.02 8.03
N ASP A 92 -1.20 -3.44 9.19
CA ASP A 92 -2.07 -3.49 10.36
C ASP A 92 -3.47 -2.95 10.05
N LEU A 93 -3.56 -1.74 9.49
CA LEU A 93 -4.85 -1.13 9.13
C LEU A 93 -5.58 -1.91 8.02
N SER A 94 -4.86 -2.60 7.14
CA SER A 94 -5.49 -3.42 6.11
C SER A 94 -6.10 -4.71 6.65
N LEU A 95 -5.52 -5.29 7.70
CA LEU A 95 -6.07 -6.47 8.38
C LEU A 95 -7.41 -6.13 9.03
N ASP A 96 -7.51 -4.94 9.64
CA ASP A 96 -8.79 -4.42 10.13
C ASP A 96 -9.81 -4.30 8.98
N ILE A 97 -9.44 -3.64 7.87
CA ILE A 97 -10.36 -3.49 6.73
C ILE A 97 -10.84 -4.86 6.22
N GLU A 98 -9.93 -5.83 6.09
CA GLU A 98 -10.25 -7.19 5.64
C GLU A 98 -11.22 -7.88 6.62
N HIS A 99 -10.94 -7.84 7.92
CA HIS A 99 -11.78 -8.43 8.96
C HIS A 99 -13.20 -7.84 8.97
N TRP A 100 -13.32 -6.52 9.02
CA TRP A 100 -14.65 -5.89 9.06
C TRP A 100 -15.38 -5.98 7.72
N THR A 101 -14.69 -6.15 6.60
CA THR A 101 -15.33 -6.48 5.31
C THR A 101 -16.01 -7.85 5.38
N LYS A 102 -15.37 -8.85 6.01
CA LYS A 102 -15.99 -10.17 6.26
C LYS A 102 -17.22 -10.06 7.13
N ILE A 103 -17.13 -9.33 8.25
CA ILE A 103 -18.27 -9.08 9.16
C ILE A 103 -19.42 -8.41 8.40
N TYR A 104 -19.11 -7.37 7.61
CA TYR A 104 -20.12 -6.66 6.83
C TYR A 104 -20.86 -7.61 5.88
N LEU A 105 -20.14 -8.47 5.15
CA LEU A 105 -20.73 -9.43 4.23
C LEU A 105 -21.61 -10.46 4.93
N LEU A 106 -21.13 -11.04 6.05
CA LEU A 106 -21.92 -11.99 6.83
C LEU A 106 -23.24 -11.39 7.31
N ASN A 107 -23.21 -10.17 7.86
CA ASN A 107 -24.42 -9.48 8.32
C ASN A 107 -25.36 -9.14 7.17
N LEU A 108 -24.82 -8.72 6.01
CA LEU A 108 -25.61 -8.41 4.83
C LEU A 108 -26.35 -9.64 4.31
N ILE A 109 -25.64 -10.76 4.19
CA ILE A 109 -26.19 -12.05 3.76
C ILE A 109 -27.30 -12.52 4.72
N GLN A 110 -27.05 -12.41 6.03
CA GLN A 110 -28.06 -12.72 7.05
C GLN A 110 -29.29 -11.81 6.93
N LEU A 111 -29.10 -10.50 6.74
CA LEU A 111 -30.20 -9.53 6.61
C LEU A 111 -31.10 -9.83 5.40
N HIS A 112 -30.51 -10.34 4.32
CA HIS A 112 -31.23 -10.74 3.12
C HIS A 112 -31.83 -12.16 3.21
N ASN A 113 -31.68 -12.87 4.34
CA ASN A 113 -32.13 -14.25 4.56
C ASN A 113 -31.64 -15.23 3.48
N GLU A 114 -30.39 -15.08 3.05
CA GLU A 114 -29.78 -15.95 2.04
C GLU A 114 -29.33 -17.27 2.66
N ASP A 115 -29.37 -18.32 1.85
CA ASP A 115 -28.72 -19.58 2.20
C ASP A 115 -27.19 -19.45 2.04
N GLY A 116 -26.47 -19.80 3.10
CA GLY A 116 -25.01 -19.63 3.17
C GLY A 116 -24.23 -20.53 2.22
N TYR A 117 -24.82 -21.61 1.70
CA TYR A 117 -24.23 -22.47 0.68
C TYR A 117 -24.62 -22.00 -0.73
N GLU A 118 -25.90 -21.68 -0.93
CA GLU A 118 -26.39 -21.24 -2.25
C GLU A 118 -25.71 -19.96 -2.71
N ILE A 119 -25.50 -18.97 -1.84
CA ILE A 119 -24.84 -17.72 -2.24
C ILE A 119 -23.39 -17.92 -2.68
N VAL A 120 -22.69 -18.89 -2.09
CA VAL A 120 -21.32 -19.26 -2.50
C VAL A 120 -21.38 -19.93 -3.87
N ASN A 121 -22.33 -20.84 -4.08
CA ASN A 121 -22.54 -21.48 -5.38
C ASN A 121 -22.88 -20.48 -6.49
N ASP A 122 -23.82 -19.56 -6.23
CA ASP A 122 -24.18 -18.50 -7.18
C ASP A 122 -22.97 -17.63 -7.55
N PHE A 123 -22.11 -17.32 -6.57
CA PHE A 123 -20.87 -16.62 -6.84
C PHE A 123 -19.93 -17.44 -7.74
N LEU A 124 -19.70 -18.72 -7.40
CA LEU A 124 -18.83 -19.60 -8.18
C LEU A 124 -19.34 -19.79 -9.62
N ASP A 125 -20.66 -19.92 -9.79
CA ASP A 125 -21.31 -20.07 -11.10
C ASP A 125 -21.29 -18.77 -11.92
N SER A 126 -21.11 -17.60 -11.27
CA SER A 126 -20.90 -16.33 -11.96
C SER A 126 -19.48 -16.16 -12.55
N LEU A 127 -18.53 -17.01 -12.15
CA LEU A 127 -17.14 -16.94 -12.59
C LEU A 127 -16.95 -17.61 -13.96
N ASP A 128 -16.11 -17.02 -14.82
CA ASP A 128 -15.62 -17.73 -15.99
C ASP A 128 -14.66 -18.87 -15.60
N LYS A 129 -14.44 -19.85 -16.49
CA LYS A 129 -13.58 -21.01 -16.21
C LYS A 129 -12.19 -20.62 -15.69
N ASN A 130 -11.56 -19.59 -16.27
CA ASN A 130 -10.23 -19.16 -15.84
C ASN A 130 -10.26 -18.47 -14.46
N GLN A 131 -11.34 -17.80 -14.11
CA GLN A 131 -11.55 -17.22 -12.78
C GLN A 131 -11.77 -18.30 -11.74
N TYR A 132 -12.63 -19.28 -12.03
CA TYR A 132 -12.88 -20.43 -11.18
C TYR A 132 -11.59 -21.22 -10.93
N ASP A 133 -10.86 -21.61 -11.98
CA ASP A 133 -9.62 -22.39 -11.86
C ASP A 133 -8.58 -21.63 -11.02
N ARG A 134 -8.50 -20.29 -11.13
CA ARG A 134 -7.59 -19.49 -10.30
C ARG A 134 -7.98 -19.48 -8.83
N LEU A 135 -9.27 -19.35 -8.54
CA LEU A 135 -9.80 -19.40 -7.17
C LEU A 135 -9.57 -20.78 -6.55
N GLU A 136 -9.89 -21.85 -7.28
CA GLU A 136 -9.69 -23.21 -6.82
C GLU A 136 -8.22 -23.50 -6.52
N ASN A 137 -7.32 -23.12 -7.43
CA ASN A 137 -5.88 -23.25 -7.18
C ASN A 137 -5.39 -22.39 -6.00
N GLU A 138 -5.96 -21.21 -5.77
CA GLU A 138 -5.63 -20.36 -4.62
C GLU A 138 -5.99 -21.04 -3.30
N VAL A 139 -7.21 -21.60 -3.19
CA VAL A 139 -7.66 -22.30 -1.99
C VAL A 139 -6.87 -23.60 -1.78
N LEU A 140 -6.71 -24.40 -2.83
CA LEU A 140 -6.02 -25.70 -2.73
C LEU A 140 -4.53 -25.59 -2.38
N ARG A 141 -3.86 -24.48 -2.71
CA ARG A 141 -2.47 -24.22 -2.27
C ARG A 141 -2.34 -24.17 -0.74
N ASN A 142 -3.41 -23.81 -0.04
CA ASN A 142 -3.44 -23.73 1.42
C ASN A 142 -3.95 -25.01 2.08
N ARG A 143 -4.25 -26.06 1.31
CA ARG A 143 -4.83 -27.32 1.83
C ARG A 143 -3.98 -28.01 2.89
N ASN A 144 -2.66 -27.86 2.80
CA ASN A 144 -1.71 -28.43 3.76
C ASN A 144 -1.13 -27.35 4.70
N SER A 145 -1.77 -26.18 4.78
CA SER A 145 -1.37 -25.12 5.71
C SER A 145 -1.90 -25.45 7.10
N ILE A 146 -1.04 -25.42 8.10
CA ILE A 146 -1.41 -25.63 9.51
C ILE A 146 -2.55 -24.71 10.00
N TYR A 147 -2.79 -23.60 9.30
CA TYR A 147 -3.82 -22.61 9.66
C TYR A 147 -5.18 -22.88 9.00
N CYS A 148 -5.22 -23.64 7.90
CA CYS A 148 -6.43 -23.83 7.08
C CYS A 148 -6.71 -25.29 6.72
N GLU A 149 -5.83 -26.22 7.09
CA GLU A 149 -5.91 -27.63 6.71
C GLU A 149 -7.24 -28.26 7.10
N ASP A 150 -7.62 -28.17 8.38
CA ASP A 150 -8.87 -28.75 8.89
C ASP A 150 -10.10 -28.16 8.20
N LEU A 151 -10.11 -26.84 7.98
CA LEU A 151 -11.20 -26.16 7.30
C LEU A 151 -11.32 -26.61 5.85
N ILE A 152 -10.22 -26.66 5.10
CA ILE A 152 -10.24 -27.03 3.68
C ILE A 152 -10.54 -28.51 3.51
N ASN A 153 -9.94 -29.38 4.32
CA ASN A 153 -10.13 -30.83 4.21
C ASN A 153 -11.52 -31.30 4.64
N SER A 154 -12.24 -30.52 5.45
CA SER A 154 -13.64 -30.77 5.79
C SER A 154 -14.59 -30.63 4.60
N TYR A 155 -14.17 -29.96 3.52
CA TYR A 155 -15.00 -29.70 2.34
C TYR A 155 -14.23 -30.08 1.05
N PRO A 156 -14.53 -31.23 0.45
CA PRO A 156 -13.76 -31.75 -0.69
C PRO A 156 -13.96 -30.98 -2.01
N ASP A 157 -14.99 -30.13 -2.08
CA ASP A 157 -15.39 -29.40 -3.28
C ASP A 157 -15.78 -27.97 -2.86
N LEU A 158 -15.29 -26.96 -3.58
CA LEU A 158 -15.62 -25.54 -3.35
C LEU A 158 -17.12 -25.29 -3.37
N LYS A 159 -17.89 -26.01 -4.19
CA LYS A 159 -19.36 -25.88 -4.24
C LYS A 159 -20.08 -26.34 -2.97
N LYS A 160 -19.36 -26.98 -2.04
CA LYS A 160 -19.89 -27.40 -0.74
C LYS A 160 -19.48 -26.46 0.39
N TYR A 161 -18.75 -25.39 0.10
CA TYR A 161 -18.29 -24.46 1.14
C TYR A 161 -19.47 -23.59 1.58
N PRO A 162 -19.81 -23.60 2.88
CA PRO A 162 -20.68 -22.56 3.40
C PRO A 162 -19.92 -21.23 3.47
N ILE A 163 -20.67 -20.13 3.46
CA ILE A 163 -20.12 -18.78 3.47
C ILE A 163 -19.10 -18.52 4.58
N TRP A 164 -19.33 -19.01 5.81
CA TRP A 164 -18.41 -18.79 6.94
C TRP A 164 -17.07 -19.53 6.80
N VAL A 165 -17.02 -20.63 6.04
CA VAL A 165 -15.75 -21.28 5.70
C VAL A 165 -15.13 -20.59 4.51
N PHE A 166 -15.93 -20.28 3.48
CA PHE A 166 -15.48 -19.64 2.26
C PHE A 166 -14.73 -18.33 2.54
N ILE A 167 -15.30 -17.42 3.33
CA ILE A 167 -14.67 -16.13 3.65
C ILE A 167 -13.38 -16.26 4.45
N GLU A 168 -13.16 -17.37 5.17
CA GLU A 168 -11.95 -17.58 5.96
C GLU A 168 -10.79 -18.12 5.13
N VAL A 169 -11.06 -18.85 4.05
CA VAL A 169 -10.02 -19.49 3.23
C VAL A 169 -9.59 -18.67 2.02
N ILE A 170 -10.43 -17.73 1.57
CA ILE A 170 -10.15 -16.92 0.38
C ILE A 170 -9.21 -15.75 0.68
N SER A 171 -8.43 -15.32 -0.32
CA SER A 171 -7.63 -14.11 -0.17
C SER A 171 -8.48 -12.83 -0.12
N PHE A 172 -7.88 -11.74 0.35
CA PHE A 172 -8.48 -10.41 0.27
C PHE A 172 -8.91 -10.04 -1.17
N GLY A 173 -8.19 -10.52 -2.20
CA GLY A 173 -8.56 -10.28 -3.59
C GLY A 173 -9.89 -10.91 -3.97
N THR A 174 -10.06 -12.18 -3.59
CA THR A 174 -11.31 -12.92 -3.80
C THR A 174 -12.43 -12.38 -2.93
N LEU A 175 -12.16 -12.00 -1.67
CA LEU A 175 -13.13 -11.34 -0.80
C LEU A 175 -13.71 -10.06 -1.45
N ILE A 176 -12.86 -9.26 -2.10
CA ILE A 176 -13.30 -8.04 -2.82
C ILE A 176 -14.13 -8.36 -4.07
N SER A 177 -13.83 -9.48 -4.74
CA SER A 177 -14.64 -9.96 -5.88
C SER A 177 -16.01 -10.45 -5.41
N PHE A 178 -16.05 -11.21 -4.32
CA PHE A 178 -17.29 -11.65 -3.68
C PHE A 178 -18.11 -10.46 -3.18
N TYR A 179 -17.46 -9.46 -2.57
CA TYR A 179 -18.09 -8.19 -2.19
C TYR A 179 -18.73 -7.48 -3.38
N LYS A 180 -18.07 -7.46 -4.54
CA LYS A 180 -18.64 -6.89 -5.77
C LYS A 180 -19.89 -7.67 -6.21
N PHE A 181 -19.81 -8.99 -6.22
CA PHE A 181 -20.92 -9.87 -6.56
C PHE A 181 -22.15 -9.61 -5.67
N CYS A 182 -21.97 -9.53 -4.35
CA CYS A 182 -23.05 -9.17 -3.44
C CYS A 182 -23.62 -7.77 -3.74
N GLY A 183 -22.77 -6.79 -4.04
CA GLY A 183 -23.22 -5.45 -4.43
C GLY A 183 -24.09 -5.45 -5.70
N GLU A 184 -23.76 -6.29 -6.69
CA GLU A 184 -24.56 -6.47 -7.90
C GLU A 184 -25.86 -7.21 -7.61
N ARG A 185 -25.80 -8.31 -6.84
CA ARG A 185 -26.96 -9.12 -6.43
C ARG A 185 -28.01 -8.30 -5.69
N TYR A 186 -27.60 -7.42 -4.79
CA TYR A 186 -28.48 -6.58 -3.98
C TYR A 186 -28.74 -5.20 -4.58
N ASN A 187 -28.21 -4.91 -5.78
CA ASN A 187 -28.29 -3.60 -6.42
C ASN A 187 -27.78 -2.45 -5.51
N ASP A 188 -26.74 -2.72 -4.73
CA ASP A 188 -26.11 -1.75 -3.82
C ASP A 188 -25.03 -0.93 -4.55
N LYS A 189 -25.42 0.30 -4.89
CA LYS A 189 -24.54 1.28 -5.55
C LYS A 189 -23.41 1.76 -4.65
N MET A 190 -23.58 1.72 -3.33
CA MET A 190 -22.52 2.11 -2.39
C MET A 190 -21.43 1.05 -2.34
N MET A 191 -21.81 -0.23 -2.27
CA MET A 191 -20.85 -1.34 -2.38
C MET A 191 -20.07 -1.28 -3.69
N SER A 192 -20.74 -0.95 -4.80
CA SER A 192 -20.05 -0.76 -6.08
C SER A 192 -18.97 0.34 -6.03
N LYS A 193 -19.20 1.42 -5.28
CA LYS A 193 -18.20 2.50 -5.08
C LYS A 193 -17.07 2.07 -4.15
N ASP A 194 -17.42 1.40 -3.05
CA ASP A 194 -16.46 0.92 -2.06
C ASP A 194 -15.54 -0.16 -2.61
N HIS A 195 -16.04 -1.02 -3.51
CA HIS A 195 -15.26 -2.03 -4.22
C HIS A 195 -13.98 -1.45 -4.85
N PHE A 196 -14.07 -0.29 -5.51
CA PHE A 196 -12.90 0.35 -6.11
C PHE A 196 -11.89 0.84 -5.06
N ILE A 197 -12.37 1.31 -3.91
CA ILE A 197 -11.52 1.74 -2.80
C ILE A 197 -10.86 0.53 -2.13
N LEU A 198 -11.60 -0.56 -1.92
CA LEU A 198 -11.06 -1.83 -1.41
C LEU A 198 -9.97 -2.39 -2.33
N LYS A 199 -10.12 -2.28 -3.67
CA LYS A 199 -9.04 -2.64 -4.62
C LYS A 199 -7.78 -1.80 -4.43
N MET A 200 -7.89 -0.52 -4.08
CA MET A 200 -6.74 0.31 -3.72
C MET A 200 -6.12 -0.18 -2.39
N CYS A 201 -6.94 -0.51 -1.39
CA CYS A 201 -6.48 -1.06 -0.10
C CYS A 201 -5.68 -2.35 -0.30
N LYS A 202 -6.21 -3.30 -1.08
CA LYS A 202 -5.51 -4.54 -1.46
C LYS A 202 -4.16 -4.26 -2.14
N SER A 203 -4.13 -3.28 -3.05
CA SER A 203 -2.92 -2.97 -3.83
C SER A 203 -1.78 -2.49 -2.95
N VAL A 204 -2.06 -1.55 -2.03
CA VAL A 204 -1.03 -1.03 -1.11
C VAL A 204 -0.68 -2.04 -0.02
N ARG A 205 -1.65 -2.83 0.46
CA ARG A 205 -1.43 -3.95 1.39
C ARG A 205 -0.45 -4.97 0.83
N ASN A 206 -0.68 -5.41 -0.41
CA ASN A 206 0.22 -6.36 -1.08
C ASN A 206 1.62 -5.75 -1.29
N ALA A 207 1.70 -4.49 -1.69
CA ALA A 207 2.99 -3.80 -1.80
C ALA A 207 3.73 -3.78 -0.45
N ALA A 208 3.02 -3.46 0.64
CA ALA A 208 3.60 -3.40 1.98
C ALA A 208 4.05 -4.78 2.50
N ALA A 209 3.18 -5.80 2.38
CA ALA A 209 3.45 -7.17 2.82
C ALA A 209 4.59 -7.83 2.03
N HIS A 210 4.74 -7.53 0.74
CA HIS A 210 5.88 -7.97 -0.08
C HIS A 210 7.11 -7.06 0.04
N SER A 211 7.11 -6.12 0.99
CA SER A 211 8.23 -5.22 1.27
C SER A 211 8.66 -4.35 0.07
N ASN A 212 7.73 -4.03 -0.84
CA ASN A 212 7.92 -3.06 -1.92
C ASN A 212 7.93 -1.64 -1.38
N CYS A 213 8.81 -0.78 -1.91
CA CYS A 213 8.89 0.61 -1.47
C CYS A 213 7.64 1.41 -1.87
N ILE A 214 6.93 1.94 -0.87
CA ILE A 214 5.70 2.71 -1.00
C ILE A 214 6.00 4.16 -1.35
N ILE A 215 7.03 4.78 -0.77
CA ILE A 215 7.37 6.21 -0.97
C ILE A 215 8.57 6.42 -1.91
N ASN A 216 8.93 5.43 -2.72
CA ASN A 216 10.07 5.53 -3.63
C ASN A 216 9.90 6.55 -4.77
N ASP A 217 8.67 6.96 -5.08
CA ASP A 217 8.38 7.97 -6.10
C ASP A 217 7.14 8.77 -5.70
N LEU A 218 7.38 9.99 -5.21
CA LEU A 218 6.37 10.94 -4.75
C LEU A 218 5.93 11.93 -5.82
N ASN A 219 6.46 11.82 -7.05
CA ASN A 219 6.13 12.75 -8.14
C ASN A 219 4.62 12.70 -8.49
N ALA A 220 4.09 13.81 -8.96
CA ALA A 220 2.71 13.89 -9.42
C ALA A 220 2.50 13.11 -10.74
N LYS A 221 1.24 12.79 -11.07
CA LYS A 221 0.83 12.13 -12.31
C LYS A 221 1.49 10.76 -12.56
N THR A 222 1.63 9.96 -11.49
CA THR A 222 2.15 8.58 -11.58
C THR A 222 1.05 7.52 -11.73
N THR A 223 -0.21 7.94 -11.80
CA THR A 223 -1.37 7.08 -12.05
C THR A 223 -2.31 7.72 -13.07
N SER A 224 -2.97 6.88 -13.88
CA SER A 224 -4.08 7.28 -14.75
C SER A 224 -5.45 7.13 -14.07
N LEU A 225 -5.50 6.52 -12.89
CA LEU A 225 -6.75 6.30 -12.16
C LEU A 225 -7.24 7.58 -11.50
N SER A 226 -8.51 7.91 -11.73
CA SER A 226 -9.17 8.99 -11.02
C SER A 226 -9.37 8.65 -9.54
N THR A 227 -9.31 9.66 -8.69
CA THR A 227 -9.58 9.49 -7.26
C THR A 227 -11.08 9.30 -7.04
N SER A 228 -11.45 8.38 -6.16
CA SER A 228 -12.84 8.19 -5.75
C SER A 228 -13.45 9.53 -5.30
N TYR A 229 -14.68 9.80 -5.77
CA TYR A 229 -15.42 10.99 -5.35
C TYR A 229 -15.61 11.03 -3.84
N LEU A 230 -15.83 9.88 -3.20
CA LEU A 230 -16.00 9.79 -1.74
C LEU A 230 -14.75 10.26 -0.99
N VAL A 231 -13.58 9.76 -1.39
CA VAL A 231 -12.28 10.18 -0.82
C VAL A 231 -12.01 11.66 -1.11
N THR A 232 -12.33 12.12 -2.32
CA THR A 232 -12.14 13.53 -2.70
C THR A 232 -13.03 14.46 -1.88
N LYS A 233 -14.27 14.08 -1.63
CA LYS A 233 -15.22 14.81 -0.79
C LYS A 233 -14.72 14.87 0.65
N GLU A 234 -14.25 13.75 1.19
CA GLU A 234 -13.74 13.70 2.56
C GLU A 234 -12.49 14.56 2.75
N LEU A 235 -11.56 14.52 1.80
CA LEU A 235 -10.39 15.42 1.81
C LEU A 235 -10.79 16.90 1.66
N ALA A 236 -11.89 17.20 0.98
CA ALA A 236 -12.35 18.57 0.79
C ALA A 236 -12.90 19.21 2.08
N ASN A 237 -13.28 18.39 3.06
CA ASN A 237 -13.71 18.87 4.38
C ASN A 237 -12.53 19.31 5.27
N ILE A 238 -11.28 19.03 4.86
CA ILE A 238 -10.10 19.47 5.60
C ILE A 238 -9.70 20.88 5.12
N GLU A 239 -9.98 21.90 5.94
CA GLU A 239 -9.77 23.31 5.60
C GLU A 239 -8.32 23.62 5.18
N LYS A 240 -7.34 22.97 5.84
CA LYS A 240 -5.91 23.16 5.57
C LYS A 240 -5.45 22.65 4.20
N ILE A 241 -6.27 21.84 3.50
CA ILE A 241 -5.87 21.24 2.22
C ILE A 241 -6.62 21.91 1.06
N SER A 242 -5.90 22.75 0.30
CA SER A 242 -6.45 23.39 -0.90
C SER A 242 -6.86 22.38 -1.99
N LYS A 243 -7.79 22.77 -2.87
CA LYS A 243 -8.19 21.97 -4.05
C LYS A 243 -6.99 21.60 -4.93
N VAL A 244 -6.06 22.53 -5.14
CA VAL A 244 -4.86 22.32 -5.96
C VAL A 244 -3.95 21.28 -5.31
N THR A 245 -3.74 21.37 -3.99
CA THR A 245 -2.95 20.39 -3.23
C THR A 245 -3.58 19.00 -3.34
N ARG A 246 -4.91 18.87 -3.14
CA ARG A 246 -5.61 17.58 -3.27
C ARG A 246 -5.39 16.96 -4.65
N ILE A 247 -5.64 17.71 -5.73
CA ILE A 247 -5.48 17.21 -7.10
C ILE A 247 -4.03 16.77 -7.36
N LYS A 248 -3.06 17.60 -6.94
CA LYS A 248 -1.64 17.30 -7.16
C LYS A 248 -1.20 16.04 -6.40
N LYS A 249 -1.50 15.93 -5.10
CA LYS A 249 -1.07 14.80 -4.27
C LYS A 249 -1.79 13.51 -4.63
N MET A 250 -3.09 13.57 -4.91
CA MET A 250 -3.88 12.39 -5.30
C MET A 250 -3.63 11.93 -6.75
N SER A 251 -2.89 12.70 -7.55
CA SER A 251 -2.38 12.24 -8.85
C SER A 251 -1.16 11.32 -8.74
N ASN A 252 -0.60 11.15 -7.54
CA ASN A 252 0.39 10.12 -7.27
C ASN A 252 -0.30 8.81 -6.86
N GLY A 253 -0.06 7.72 -7.59
CA GLY A 253 -0.76 6.45 -7.35
C GLY A 253 -0.50 5.82 -5.98
N ARG A 254 0.72 5.97 -5.42
CA ARG A 254 1.06 5.44 -4.09
C ARG A 254 0.35 6.22 -2.99
N ILE A 255 0.41 7.55 -3.06
CA ILE A 255 -0.29 8.42 -2.12
C ILE A 255 -1.80 8.22 -2.22
N GLN A 256 -2.34 8.12 -3.43
CA GLN A 256 -3.76 7.84 -3.65
C GLN A 256 -4.20 6.54 -2.95
N GLN A 257 -3.40 5.47 -3.03
CA GLN A 257 -3.73 4.21 -2.36
C GLN A 257 -3.61 4.29 -0.84
N VAL A 258 -2.57 4.94 -0.31
CA VAL A 258 -2.40 5.18 1.14
C VAL A 258 -3.60 5.94 1.70
N ILE A 259 -3.99 7.05 1.06
CA ILE A 259 -5.12 7.87 1.49
C ILE A 259 -6.46 7.11 1.35
N SER A 260 -6.61 6.30 0.31
CA SER A 260 -7.79 5.46 0.13
C SER A 260 -7.93 4.41 1.23
N LEU A 261 -6.82 3.83 1.69
CA LEU A 261 -6.79 2.89 2.81
C LEU A 261 -7.16 3.60 4.12
N LEU A 262 -6.55 4.75 4.42
CA LEU A 262 -6.89 5.54 5.61
C LEU A 262 -8.37 5.95 5.64
N TYR A 263 -8.92 6.33 4.48
CA TYR A 263 -10.34 6.65 4.35
C TYR A 263 -11.23 5.43 4.62
N MET A 264 -10.90 4.28 4.01
CA MET A 264 -11.70 3.07 4.17
C MET A 264 -11.67 2.57 5.62
N HIS A 265 -10.52 2.59 6.29
CA HIS A 265 -10.40 2.23 7.70
C HIS A 265 -11.27 3.14 8.59
N LYS A 266 -11.14 4.46 8.46
CA LYS A 266 -11.97 5.44 9.17
C LYS A 266 -13.47 5.19 8.97
N LYS A 267 -13.87 4.82 7.75
CA LYS A 267 -15.27 4.63 7.38
C LYS A 267 -15.85 3.33 7.94
N LEU A 268 -15.09 2.23 7.88
CA LEU A 268 -15.60 0.87 7.99
C LEU A 268 -15.46 0.27 9.41
N ILE A 269 -14.61 0.84 10.26
CA ILE A 269 -14.30 0.28 11.59
C ILE A 269 -15.15 0.92 12.69
N PRO A 270 -16.20 0.26 13.21
CA PRO A 270 -17.02 0.78 14.30
C PRO A 270 -16.32 0.70 15.67
N SER A 271 -15.43 -0.28 15.87
CA SER A 271 -14.82 -0.57 17.17
C SER A 271 -13.98 0.60 17.69
N GLU A 272 -14.35 1.13 18.86
CA GLU A 272 -13.62 2.23 19.50
C GLU A 272 -12.20 1.83 19.89
N GLY A 273 -12.00 0.61 20.41
CA GLY A 273 -10.68 0.11 20.81
C GLY A 273 -9.71 0.04 19.64
N VAL A 274 -10.17 -0.46 18.49
CA VAL A 274 -9.36 -0.54 17.26
C VAL A 274 -9.08 0.85 16.70
N ARG A 275 -10.07 1.75 16.70
CA ARG A 275 -9.86 3.15 16.30
C ARG A 275 -8.84 3.86 17.19
N LYS A 276 -8.91 3.69 18.51
CA LYS A 276 -7.93 4.26 19.46
C LYS A 276 -6.52 3.73 19.21
N ASN A 277 -6.37 2.42 18.98
CA ASN A 277 -5.07 1.85 18.64
C ASN A 277 -4.53 2.40 17.29
N ALA A 278 -5.40 2.53 16.29
CA ALA A 278 -5.04 3.12 14.99
C ALA A 278 -4.57 4.58 15.15
N VAL A 279 -5.28 5.40 15.95
CA VAL A 279 -4.87 6.77 16.28
C VAL A 279 -3.46 6.78 16.88
N ILE A 280 -3.19 5.96 17.90
CA ILE A 280 -1.87 5.89 18.55
C ILE A 280 -0.76 5.56 17.53
N ASN A 281 -0.98 4.57 16.68
CA ASN A 281 0.04 4.12 15.72
C ASN A 281 0.24 5.12 14.58
N LEU A 282 -0.83 5.75 14.09
CA LEU A 282 -0.76 6.82 13.08
C LEU A 282 -0.06 8.06 13.63
N GLN A 283 -0.26 8.42 14.89
CA GLN A 283 0.41 9.56 15.53
C GLN A 283 1.90 9.28 15.75
N LYS A 284 2.26 8.08 16.21
CA LYS A 284 3.68 7.64 16.25
C LYS A 284 4.35 7.74 14.88
N PHE A 285 3.65 7.35 13.81
CA PHE A 285 4.15 7.49 12.45
C PHE A 285 4.26 8.97 12.02
N SER A 286 3.30 9.82 12.39
CA SER A 286 3.36 11.26 12.14
C SER A 286 4.59 11.90 12.80
N ASP A 287 4.87 11.52 14.04
CA ASP A 287 6.07 11.97 14.78
C ASP A 287 7.35 11.44 14.15
N ARG A 288 7.35 10.19 13.66
CA ARG A 288 8.49 9.62 12.93
C ARG A 288 8.84 10.43 11.69
N ILE A 289 7.83 10.84 10.91
CA ILE A 289 8.01 11.68 9.72
C ILE A 289 8.69 13.00 10.09
N LYS A 290 8.32 13.60 11.23
CA LYS A 290 8.83 14.92 11.66
C LYS A 290 10.26 14.88 12.20
N ARG A 291 10.71 13.73 12.74
CA ARG A 291 12.00 13.59 13.46
C ARG A 291 13.20 14.19 12.74
N ASN A 292 13.32 13.96 11.43
CA ASN A 292 14.41 14.47 10.59
C ASN A 292 13.90 15.45 9.51
N GLY A 293 12.84 16.21 9.81
CA GLY A 293 12.20 17.10 8.83
C GLY A 293 13.17 18.05 8.11
N HIS A 294 14.19 18.53 8.83
CA HIS A 294 15.23 19.43 8.31
C HIS A 294 16.05 18.84 7.14
N TYR A 295 16.12 17.52 7.00
CA TYR A 295 16.76 16.87 5.83
C TYR A 295 16.06 17.21 4.50
N TYR A 296 14.81 17.67 4.56
CA TYR A 296 13.97 17.89 3.40
C TYR A 296 13.58 19.36 3.20
N ASP A 297 14.23 20.30 3.90
CA ASP A 297 13.93 21.73 3.82
C ASP A 297 14.04 22.27 2.38
N ASN A 298 15.04 21.79 1.64
CA ASN A 298 15.24 22.14 0.22
C ASN A 298 14.52 21.19 -0.76
N ASN A 299 13.75 20.22 -0.27
CA ASN A 299 13.03 19.24 -1.08
C ASN A 299 11.51 19.37 -0.86
N ASP A 300 10.91 20.33 -1.56
CA ASP A 300 9.46 20.59 -1.51
C ASP A 300 8.62 19.36 -1.84
N LEU A 301 9.09 18.47 -2.71
CA LEU A 301 8.35 17.27 -3.08
C LEU A 301 8.12 16.37 -1.87
N ILE A 302 9.17 16.06 -1.12
CA ILE A 302 9.09 15.23 0.09
C ILE A 302 8.36 16.01 1.18
N ARG A 303 8.82 17.22 1.50
CA ARG A 303 8.29 18.06 2.59
C ARG A 303 6.78 18.24 2.50
N THR A 304 6.27 18.71 1.36
CA THR A 304 4.84 18.96 1.18
C THR A 304 4.01 17.67 1.09
N THR A 305 4.62 16.52 0.77
CA THR A 305 3.92 15.23 0.78
C THR A 305 3.75 14.70 2.19
N PHE A 306 4.81 14.78 2.99
CA PHE A 306 4.78 14.43 4.41
C PHE A 306 3.85 15.35 5.22
N GLU A 307 3.87 16.65 4.94
CA GLU A 307 2.90 17.60 5.50
C GLU A 307 1.45 17.22 5.14
N PHE A 308 1.19 16.88 3.87
CA PHE A 308 -0.13 16.42 3.43
C PHE A 308 -0.58 15.15 4.17
N LEU A 309 0.30 14.14 4.33
CA LEU A 309 -0.01 12.93 5.09
C LEU A 309 -0.33 13.25 6.55
N ASN A 310 0.48 14.08 7.20
CA ASN A 310 0.26 14.48 8.60
C ASN A 310 -1.06 15.22 8.76
N ILE A 311 -1.38 16.19 7.88
CA ILE A 311 -2.65 16.91 7.94
C ILE A 311 -3.83 15.93 7.80
N VAL A 312 -3.74 14.94 6.90
CA VAL A 312 -4.81 13.94 6.76
C VAL A 312 -4.93 13.09 8.03
N ILE A 313 -3.81 12.60 8.58
CA ILE A 313 -3.78 11.82 9.81
C ILE A 313 -4.43 12.60 10.97
N ASP A 314 -4.00 13.84 11.21
CA ASP A 314 -4.48 14.66 12.31
C ASP A 314 -5.98 14.97 12.23
N ASN A 315 -6.54 15.09 11.02
CA ASN A 315 -7.95 15.38 10.82
C ASN A 315 -8.84 14.13 10.81
N TRP A 316 -8.32 12.98 10.36
CA TRP A 316 -9.10 11.74 10.27
C TRP A 316 -8.97 10.85 11.52
N TYR A 317 -7.88 11.02 12.27
CA TYR A 317 -7.52 10.25 13.46
C TYR A 317 -7.03 11.22 14.55
N PRO A 318 -7.90 12.12 15.06
CA PRO A 318 -7.53 13.06 16.11
C PRO A 318 -7.18 12.32 17.42
N VAL A 319 -6.26 12.89 18.18
CA VAL A 319 -6.00 12.46 19.56
C VAL A 319 -7.13 13.01 20.43
N ASP A 320 -7.77 12.13 21.19
CA ASP A 320 -8.81 12.49 22.18
C ASP A 320 -8.24 13.38 23.31
#